data_AF-A0A963SJS9-F1
#
_entry.id   AF-A0A963SJS9-F1
#
_cell.length_a   1.000
_cell.length_b   1.000
_cell.length_c   1.000
_cell.angle_alpha   90.00
_cell.angle_beta   90.00
_cell.angle_gamma   90.00
#
_symmetry.space_group_name_H-M   'P 1'
#
loop_
_entity.id
_entity.type
_entity.pdbx_description
1 polymer ?
#
loop_
_entity_poly.entity_id
_entity_poly.type
_entity_poly.pdbx_seq_one_letter_code
_entity_poly.pdbx_strand_id
1 'polypeptide(L)'
;MESPASFSTSDLWQRIAAHEIGPSSAALTFADRLARENRWSADFAHRVIGEYKRFCYLAVVAGHEVTPSDAVDQAWHLHLTYSRDYWLAFCPEVLRADLHHGPTAGGPAERTRYYDQYAATLKSYEGHFGEEPPADIWPDAARRFNVDPRAVRVNPADVVIIPRGLGYSMAALAGLLLVAALAWEGVNG
;
A
#
# COMPACT_ATOMS: atom_id res chain seq x y z
N MET A 1 28.86 28.19 17.00
CA MET A 1 27.58 27.59 17.41
C MET A 1 26.64 27.77 16.23
N GLU A 2 26.64 26.79 15.33
CA GLU A 2 25.83 26.85 14.11
C GLU A 2 24.34 26.71 14.47
N SER A 3 23.53 27.58 13.92
CA SER A 3 22.08 27.58 14.09
C SER A 3 21.47 26.41 13.30
N PRO A 4 20.55 25.60 13.86
CA PRO A 4 19.90 24.55 13.10
C PRO A 4 19.08 25.19 11.97
N ALA A 5 19.36 24.79 10.73
CA ALA A 5 18.71 25.30 9.54
C ALA A 5 17.19 25.25 9.70
N SER A 6 16.55 26.43 9.72
CA SER A 6 15.10 26.53 9.64
C SER A 6 14.66 26.11 8.24
N PHE A 7 14.16 24.88 8.10
CA PHE A 7 13.65 24.38 6.84
C PHE A 7 12.33 25.08 6.50
N SER A 8 12.27 25.74 5.34
CA SER A 8 10.98 26.15 4.78
C SER A 8 10.29 24.91 4.22
N THR A 9 8.99 24.76 4.47
CA THR A 9 8.12 23.75 3.87
C THR A 9 8.26 23.68 2.34
N SER A 10 8.54 24.82 1.70
CA SER A 10 8.82 24.90 0.26
C SER A 10 10.08 24.15 -0.16
N ASP A 11 11.15 24.13 0.64
CA ASP A 11 12.40 23.43 0.31
C ASP A 11 12.24 21.91 0.41
N LEU A 12 11.57 21.43 1.47
CA LEU A 12 11.26 20.01 1.64
C LEU A 12 10.44 19.48 0.45
N TRP A 13 9.38 20.19 0.07
CA TRP A 13 8.56 19.78 -1.07
C TRP A 13 9.35 19.75 -2.37
N GLN A 14 10.20 20.75 -2.64
CA GLN A 14 11.01 20.78 -3.86
C GLN A 14 11.94 19.57 -3.96
N ARG A 15 12.62 19.19 -2.85
CA ARG A 15 13.48 18.01 -2.83
C ARG A 15 12.69 16.72 -3.07
N ILE A 16 11.56 16.55 -2.38
CA ILE A 16 10.69 15.37 -2.57
C ILE A 16 10.16 15.30 -4.01
N ALA A 17 9.67 16.42 -4.55
CA ALA A 17 9.12 16.50 -5.89
C ALA A 17 10.17 16.16 -6.95
N ALA A 18 11.40 16.65 -6.79
CA ALA A 18 12.52 16.42 -7.71
C ALA A 18 13.14 15.01 -7.62
N HIS A 19 12.93 14.27 -6.52
CA HIS A 19 13.54 12.95 -6.34
C HIS A 19 12.99 11.93 -7.35
N GLU A 20 13.88 11.31 -8.12
CA GLU A 20 13.57 10.17 -8.97
C GLU A 20 13.89 8.87 -8.21
N ILE A 21 12.92 7.97 -8.09
CA ILE A 21 13.10 6.73 -7.33
C ILE A 21 13.80 5.69 -8.20
N GLY A 22 14.99 5.27 -7.78
CA GLY A 22 15.77 4.26 -8.48
C GLY A 22 16.54 4.81 -9.69
N PRO A 23 17.30 3.95 -10.40
CA PRO A 23 18.18 4.40 -11.46
C PRO A 23 17.39 4.80 -12.72
N SER A 24 17.66 6.01 -13.23
CA SER A 24 17.06 6.54 -14.47
C SER A 24 17.35 5.71 -15.72
N SER A 25 18.38 4.87 -15.69
CA SER A 25 18.75 3.94 -16.76
C SER A 25 18.05 2.58 -16.70
N ALA A 26 17.16 2.34 -15.73
CA ALA A 26 16.47 1.07 -15.59
C ALA A 26 15.55 0.78 -16.78
N ALA A 27 15.68 -0.41 -17.37
CA ALA A 27 14.78 -0.88 -18.42
C ALA A 27 13.33 -1.10 -17.93
N LEU A 28 13.16 -1.39 -16.62
CA LEU A 28 11.87 -1.42 -15.94
C LEU A 28 11.91 -0.34 -14.85
N THR A 29 11.22 0.77 -15.08
CA THR A 29 11.23 1.91 -14.15
C THR A 29 10.48 1.58 -12.86
N PHE A 30 10.65 2.42 -11.82
CA PHE A 30 9.88 2.30 -10.59
C PHE A 30 8.37 2.35 -10.85
N ALA A 31 7.93 3.30 -11.68
CA ALA A 31 6.53 3.45 -12.06
C ALA A 31 6.01 2.22 -12.82
N ASP A 32 6.78 1.69 -13.77
CA ASP A 32 6.40 0.49 -14.50
C ASP A 32 6.33 -0.73 -13.58
N ARG A 33 7.27 -0.86 -12.63
CA ARG A 33 7.26 -1.96 -11.66
C ARG A 33 6.08 -1.85 -10.70
N LEU A 34 5.78 -0.66 -10.18
CA LEU A 34 4.61 -0.41 -9.33
C LEU A 34 3.32 -0.73 -10.09
N ALA A 35 3.23 -0.19 -11.31
CA ALA A 35 2.18 -0.46 -12.25
C ALA A 35 2.12 -1.93 -12.62
N ARG A 36 3.22 -2.71 -12.53
CA ARG A 36 3.38 -4.17 -12.76
C ARG A 36 3.40 -5.07 -11.49
N GLU A 37 3.28 -4.55 -10.25
CA GLU A 37 3.03 -5.36 -9.03
C GLU A 37 1.58 -5.27 -8.43
N ASN A 38 0.81 -4.21 -8.73
CA ASN A 38 -0.56 -4.00 -8.21
C ASN A 38 -1.78 -4.12 -9.18
N ARG A 39 -1.63 -4.67 -10.38
CA ARG A 39 -2.57 -4.65 -11.53
C ARG A 39 -3.06 -3.26 -11.96
N TRP A 40 -2.24 -2.23 -11.81
CA TRP A 40 -2.59 -0.86 -12.15
C TRP A 40 -2.24 -0.43 -13.58
N SER A 41 -2.89 0.63 -14.05
CA SER A 41 -2.48 1.35 -15.26
C SER A 41 -1.23 2.20 -14.97
N ALA A 42 -0.50 2.54 -16.04
CA ALA A 42 0.66 3.41 -15.92
C ALA A 42 0.27 4.80 -15.37
N ASP A 43 -0.83 5.40 -15.85
CA ASP A 43 -1.31 6.70 -15.35
C ASP A 43 -1.65 6.66 -13.85
N PHE A 44 -2.39 5.63 -13.41
CA PHE A 44 -2.73 5.48 -12.00
C PHE A 44 -1.47 5.31 -11.13
N ALA A 45 -0.49 4.53 -11.58
CA ALA A 45 0.77 4.39 -10.87
C ALA A 45 1.54 5.71 -10.75
N HIS A 46 1.56 6.55 -11.79
CA HIS A 46 2.19 7.88 -11.72
C HIS A 46 1.47 8.81 -10.75
N ARG A 47 0.13 8.81 -10.75
CA ARG A 47 -0.67 9.57 -9.78
C ARG A 47 -0.40 9.10 -8.35
N VAL A 48 -0.36 7.79 -8.12
CA VAL A 48 -0.02 7.20 -6.81
C VAL A 48 1.40 7.58 -6.37
N ILE A 49 2.37 7.67 -7.29
CA ILE A 49 3.72 8.17 -6.95
C ILE A 49 3.67 9.63 -6.48
N GLY A 50 2.87 10.48 -7.13
CA GLY A 50 2.63 11.85 -6.68
C GLY A 50 2.03 11.90 -5.27
N GLU A 51 1.02 11.07 -5.00
CA GLU A 51 0.40 10.96 -3.68
C GLU A 51 1.32 10.36 -2.62
N TYR A 52 2.20 9.44 -3.00
CA TYR A 52 3.25 8.90 -2.14
C TYR A 52 4.25 9.98 -1.73
N LYS A 53 4.65 10.84 -2.65
CA LYS A 53 5.48 12.01 -2.36
C LYS A 53 4.78 12.99 -1.39
N ARG A 54 3.48 13.25 -1.58
CA ARG A 54 2.67 14.05 -0.64
C ARG A 54 2.59 13.40 0.74
N PHE A 55 2.43 12.08 0.81
CA PHE A 55 2.46 11.33 2.07
C PHE A 55 3.81 11.47 2.79
N CYS A 56 4.93 11.31 2.08
CA CYS A 56 6.26 11.51 2.68
C CYS A 56 6.46 12.93 3.20
N TYR A 57 5.91 13.93 2.51
CA TYR A 57 5.90 15.31 3.01
C TYR A 57 5.11 15.42 4.31
N LEU A 58 3.87 14.91 4.36
CA LEU A 58 3.03 14.90 5.56
C LEU A 58 3.69 14.18 6.73
N ALA A 59 4.39 13.08 6.49
CA ALA A 59 5.10 12.33 7.52
C ALA A 59 6.17 13.15 8.25
N VAL A 60 6.69 14.20 7.63
CA VAL A 60 7.67 15.12 8.23
C VAL A 60 6.97 16.31 8.90
N VAL A 61 5.93 16.87 8.29
CA VAL A 61 5.38 18.17 8.71
C VAL A 61 4.14 18.11 9.60
N ALA A 62 3.41 16.99 9.61
CA ALA A 62 2.11 16.91 10.28
C ALA A 62 2.19 16.98 11.81
N GLY A 63 3.37 16.75 12.40
CA GLY A 63 3.58 16.75 13.85
C GLY A 63 2.95 15.55 14.58
N HIS A 64 2.42 14.59 13.83
CA HIS A 64 1.91 13.32 14.31
C HIS A 64 2.24 12.21 13.31
N GLU A 65 2.20 10.97 13.75
CA GLU A 65 2.31 9.82 12.84
C GLU A 65 1.14 9.80 11.85
N VAL A 66 1.43 9.52 10.58
CA VAL A 66 0.47 9.47 9.48
C VAL A 66 0.28 8.04 8.97
N THR A 67 -0.94 7.71 8.52
CA THR A 67 -1.27 6.42 7.91
C THR A 67 -1.53 6.60 6.42
N PRO A 68 -0.86 5.86 5.53
CA PRO A 68 -1.14 5.93 4.10
C PRO A 68 -2.45 5.21 3.72
N SER A 69 -3.01 5.60 2.57
CA SER A 69 -4.00 4.75 1.90
C SER A 69 -3.35 3.45 1.41
N ASP A 70 -4.13 2.46 1.00
CA ASP A 70 -3.58 1.18 0.53
C ASP A 70 -2.67 1.39 -0.71
N ALA A 71 -3.14 2.18 -1.69
CA ALA A 71 -2.36 2.45 -2.89
C ALA A 71 -1.04 3.17 -2.60
N VAL A 72 -1.06 4.14 -1.68
CA VAL A 72 0.16 4.86 -1.26
C VAL A 72 1.09 3.95 -0.46
N ASP A 73 0.55 3.06 0.37
CA ASP A 73 1.32 2.05 1.10
C ASP A 73 2.02 1.08 0.14
N GLN A 74 1.39 0.67 -0.97
CA GLN A 74 2.04 -0.16 -1.99
C GLN A 74 3.22 0.54 -2.68
N ALA A 75 3.10 1.84 -2.95
CA ALA A 75 4.23 2.62 -3.47
C ALA A 75 5.35 2.73 -2.44
N TRP A 76 5.01 2.93 -1.16
CA TRP A 76 5.97 2.96 -0.08
C TRP A 76 6.67 1.60 0.10
N HIS A 77 5.92 0.50 0.10
CA HIS A 77 6.47 -0.87 0.14
C HIS A 77 7.45 -1.09 -0.99
N LEU A 78 7.08 -0.72 -2.22
CA LEU A 78 7.99 -0.86 -3.35
C LEU A 78 9.26 -0.02 -3.13
N HIS A 79 9.15 1.24 -2.70
CA HIS A 79 10.31 2.10 -2.48
C HIS A 79 11.26 1.56 -1.39
N LEU A 80 10.73 0.95 -0.33
CA LEU A 80 11.55 0.26 0.68
C LEU A 80 12.42 -0.86 0.07
N THR A 81 11.98 -1.49 -1.03
CA THR A 81 12.80 -2.49 -1.75
C THR A 81 13.94 -1.88 -2.56
N TYR A 82 13.88 -0.59 -2.89
CA TYR A 82 14.97 0.18 -3.48
C TYR A 82 15.88 0.69 -2.34
N SER A 83 16.33 -0.22 -1.48
CA SER A 83 16.85 0.10 -0.15
C SER A 83 18.06 1.04 -0.13
N ARG A 84 18.91 1.00 -1.16
CA ARG A 84 20.02 1.96 -1.30
C ARG A 84 19.52 3.37 -1.60
N ASP A 85 18.57 3.49 -2.52
CA ASP A 85 17.91 4.76 -2.82
C ASP A 85 17.22 5.27 -1.55
N TYR A 86 16.40 4.44 -0.93
CA TYR A 86 15.63 4.78 0.26
C TYR A 86 16.49 5.23 1.45
N TRP A 87 17.48 4.41 1.84
CA TRP A 87 18.24 4.63 3.09
C TRP A 87 19.48 5.49 2.93
N LEU A 88 20.07 5.57 1.73
CA LEU A 88 21.30 6.33 1.53
C LEU A 88 21.07 7.67 0.84
N ALA A 89 19.97 7.84 0.10
CA ALA A 89 19.65 9.09 -0.59
C ALA A 89 18.34 9.70 -0.06
N PHE A 90 17.21 8.99 -0.19
CA PHE A 90 15.89 9.56 0.09
C PHE A 90 15.74 10.01 1.55
N CYS A 91 15.91 9.13 2.54
CA CYS A 91 15.79 9.51 3.95
C CYS A 91 16.82 10.58 4.39
N PRO A 92 18.13 10.39 4.22
CA PRO A 92 19.12 11.34 4.75
C PRO A 92 19.24 12.64 3.94
N GLU A 93 19.07 12.61 2.62
CA GLU A 93 19.35 13.77 1.75
C GLU A 93 18.06 14.48 1.30
N VAL A 94 16.98 13.73 1.02
CA VAL A 94 15.71 14.26 0.49
C VAL A 94 14.71 14.58 1.61
N LEU A 95 14.45 13.65 2.53
CA LEU A 95 13.59 13.90 3.68
C LEU A 95 14.34 14.64 4.79
N ARG A 96 15.62 14.32 4.98
CA ARG A 96 16.41 14.68 6.18
C ARG A 96 15.72 14.24 7.47
N ALA A 97 15.03 13.11 7.38
CA ALA A 97 14.31 12.49 8.48
C ALA A 97 14.23 10.99 8.21
N ASP A 98 14.27 10.21 9.28
CA ASP A 98 14.04 8.78 9.19
C ASP A 98 12.54 8.52 9.04
N LEU A 99 12.16 7.79 8.00
CA LEU A 99 10.79 7.35 7.77
C LEU A 99 10.76 5.82 7.81
N HIS A 100 10.31 5.26 8.93
CA HIS A 100 10.23 3.82 9.12
C HIS A 100 8.83 3.28 8.83
N HIS A 101 8.76 2.14 8.13
CA HIS A 101 7.54 1.35 8.03
C HIS A 101 7.53 0.30 9.14
N GLY A 102 6.46 0.25 9.93
CA GLY A 102 6.31 -0.66 11.06
C GLY A 102 5.17 -1.65 10.84
N PRO A 103 5.27 -2.89 11.36
CA PRO A 103 4.17 -3.84 11.33
C PRO A 103 3.01 -3.36 12.21
N THR A 104 1.79 -3.75 11.87
CA THR A 104 0.62 -3.57 12.75
C THR A 104 0.68 -4.52 13.95
N ALA A 105 0.34 -4.02 15.15
CA ALA A 105 0.18 -4.86 16.34
C ALA A 105 -1.06 -5.78 16.27
N GLY A 106 -1.98 -5.50 15.34
CA GLY A 106 -3.24 -6.22 15.16
C GLY A 106 -4.27 -5.98 16.28
N GLY A 107 -5.48 -6.48 16.05
CA GLY A 107 -6.57 -6.45 17.03
C GLY A 107 -7.46 -5.19 17.01
N PRO A 108 -8.55 -5.18 17.79
CA PRO A 108 -9.55 -4.11 17.74
C PRO A 108 -9.01 -2.72 18.08
N ALA A 109 -8.18 -2.60 19.12
CA ALA A 109 -7.61 -1.32 19.55
C ALA A 109 -6.72 -0.71 18.45
N GLU A 110 -5.89 -1.52 17.82
CA GLU A 110 -5.03 -1.11 16.72
C GLU A 110 -5.84 -0.70 15.48
N ARG A 111 -6.93 -1.42 15.17
CA ARG A 111 -7.85 -1.02 14.09
C ARG A 111 -8.49 0.34 14.35
N THR A 112 -8.96 0.59 15.58
CA THR A 112 -9.50 1.91 15.95
C THR A 112 -8.43 2.99 15.84
N ARG A 113 -7.21 2.73 16.35
CA ARG A 113 -6.09 3.66 16.24
C ARG A 113 -5.79 4.02 14.78
N TYR A 114 -5.68 3.04 13.88
CA TYR A 114 -5.43 3.29 12.46
C TYR A 114 -6.58 4.01 11.77
N TYR A 115 -7.83 3.72 12.16
CA TYR A 115 -8.99 4.44 11.66
C TYR A 115 -8.88 5.95 11.99
N ASP A 116 -8.60 6.27 13.25
CA ASP A 116 -8.48 7.65 13.73
C ASP A 116 -7.23 8.35 13.14
N GLN A 117 -6.08 7.65 13.08
CA GLN A 117 -4.83 8.17 12.52
C GLN A 117 -4.94 8.44 11.02
N TYR A 118 -5.64 7.57 10.28
CA TYR A 118 -5.90 7.78 8.86
C TYR A 118 -6.82 8.98 8.63
N ALA A 119 -7.88 9.13 9.43
CA ALA A 119 -8.73 10.32 9.37
C ALA A 119 -7.94 11.61 9.68
N ALA A 120 -7.04 11.57 10.66
CA ALA A 120 -6.12 12.68 10.95
C ALA A 120 -5.17 12.95 9.77
N THR A 121 -4.72 11.91 9.06
CA THR A 121 -3.87 12.05 7.87
C THR A 121 -4.59 12.78 6.75
N LEU A 122 -5.85 12.41 6.46
CA LEU A 122 -6.66 13.10 5.44
C LEU A 122 -6.90 14.57 5.81
N LYS A 123 -7.17 14.87 7.09
CA LYS A 123 -7.29 16.25 7.57
C LYS A 123 -5.99 17.03 7.41
N SER A 124 -4.84 16.41 7.72
CA SER A 124 -3.53 17.02 7.54
C SER A 124 -3.22 17.25 6.05
N TYR A 125 -3.66 16.36 5.16
CA TYR A 125 -3.57 16.55 3.72
C TYR A 125 -4.29 17.83 3.29
N GLU A 126 -5.58 17.96 3.60
CA GLU A 126 -6.39 19.14 3.25
C GLU A 126 -5.77 20.43 3.78
N GLY A 127 -5.30 20.41 5.04
CA GLY A 127 -4.68 21.56 5.67
C GLY A 127 -3.38 22.02 5.01
N HIS A 128 -2.58 21.11 4.45
CA HIS A 128 -1.29 21.43 3.85
C HIS A 128 -1.38 21.73 2.34
N PHE A 129 -2.28 21.07 1.62
CA PHE A 129 -2.39 21.20 0.17
C PHE A 129 -3.55 22.10 -0.28
N GLY A 130 -4.49 22.44 0.61
CA GLY A 130 -5.63 23.31 0.30
C GLY A 130 -6.67 22.66 -0.63
N GLU A 131 -6.57 21.35 -0.82
CA GLU A 131 -7.43 20.55 -1.67
C GLU A 131 -7.74 19.21 -1.00
N GLU A 132 -8.89 18.63 -1.32
CA GLU A 132 -9.24 17.27 -0.87
C GLU A 132 -8.34 16.25 -1.61
N PRO A 133 -7.86 15.21 -0.91
CA PRO A 133 -7.07 14.17 -1.56
C PRO A 133 -7.93 13.39 -2.57
N PRO A 134 -7.37 12.95 -3.71
CA PRO A 134 -8.13 12.22 -4.72
C PRO A 134 -8.74 10.93 -4.15
N ALA A 135 -10.07 10.84 -4.10
CA ALA A 135 -10.79 9.76 -3.41
C ALA A 135 -10.58 8.35 -4.01
N ASP A 136 -10.09 8.25 -5.25
CA ASP A 136 -9.71 6.98 -5.87
C ASP A 136 -8.36 6.43 -5.37
N ILE A 137 -7.52 7.29 -4.78
CA ILE A 137 -6.24 6.93 -4.15
C ILE A 137 -6.33 7.01 -2.63
N TRP A 138 -7.06 7.99 -2.10
CA TRP A 138 -7.30 8.25 -0.68
C TRP A 138 -8.79 8.09 -0.34
N PRO A 139 -9.29 6.86 -0.30
CA PRO A 139 -10.67 6.59 0.08
C PRO A 139 -10.91 6.93 1.56
N ASP A 140 -12.17 7.01 1.98
CA ASP A 140 -12.49 7.17 3.40
C ASP A 140 -11.98 6.00 4.27
N ALA A 141 -11.91 6.21 5.58
CA ALA A 141 -11.38 5.23 6.52
C ALA A 141 -12.19 3.91 6.52
N ALA A 142 -13.52 3.98 6.36
CA ALA A 142 -14.36 2.79 6.34
C ALA A 142 -14.03 1.92 5.12
N ARG A 143 -13.82 2.53 3.96
CA ARG A 143 -13.41 1.84 2.74
C ARG A 143 -11.97 1.34 2.86
N ARG A 144 -11.02 2.17 3.31
CA ARG A 144 -9.60 1.81 3.50
C ARG A 144 -9.41 0.52 4.31
N PHE A 145 -10.16 0.35 5.40
CA PHE A 145 -9.95 -0.75 6.35
C PHE A 145 -10.93 -1.93 6.22
N ASN A 146 -12.09 -1.75 5.58
CA ASN A 146 -13.05 -2.85 5.37
C ASN A 146 -13.08 -3.37 3.92
N VAL A 147 -12.70 -2.53 2.96
CA VAL A 147 -12.85 -2.77 1.53
C VAL A 147 -11.49 -2.87 0.86
N ASP A 148 -10.59 -1.91 1.06
CA ASP A 148 -9.39 -1.81 0.22
C ASP A 148 -8.16 -2.66 0.58
N PRO A 149 -8.09 -3.51 1.65
CA PRO A 149 -7.05 -4.55 1.66
C PRO A 149 -7.40 -5.59 0.59
N ARG A 150 -7.18 -5.25 -0.68
CA ARG A 150 -7.63 -6.03 -1.84
C ARG A 150 -6.50 -6.33 -2.79
N ALA A 151 -5.54 -6.99 -2.17
CA ALA A 151 -4.84 -8.08 -2.78
C ALA A 151 -3.96 -7.68 -3.96
N VAL A 152 -3.34 -8.70 -4.51
CA VAL A 152 -2.07 -8.60 -5.19
C VAL A 152 -2.16 -9.11 -6.61
N ARG A 153 -1.03 -8.94 -7.30
CA ARG A 153 -0.81 -9.63 -8.56
C ARG A 153 -0.60 -11.12 -8.39
N VAL A 154 -1.55 -11.84 -8.98
CA VAL A 154 -1.33 -13.20 -9.50
C VAL A 154 -1.04 -13.14 -11.00
N ASN A 155 -0.71 -14.27 -11.60
CA ASN A 155 -0.74 -14.46 -13.04
C ASN A 155 -1.79 -15.55 -13.36
N PRO A 156 -2.87 -15.29 -14.12
CA PRO A 156 -3.98 -16.23 -14.36
C PRO A 156 -3.76 -17.21 -15.51
N ALA A 157 -2.67 -17.09 -16.28
CA ALA A 157 -2.15 -18.25 -16.99
C ALA A 157 -1.68 -19.34 -15.99
N ASP A 158 -1.42 -18.93 -14.75
CA ASP A 158 -0.94 -19.78 -13.65
C ASP A 158 -2.05 -20.04 -12.61
N VAL A 159 -3.25 -19.46 -12.72
CA VAL A 159 -4.31 -19.61 -11.71
C VAL A 159 -5.75 -19.68 -12.25
N VAL A 160 -6.57 -20.50 -11.58
CA VAL A 160 -8.04 -20.50 -11.68
C VAL A 160 -8.62 -19.93 -10.39
N ILE A 161 -9.47 -18.92 -10.51
CA ILE A 161 -10.00 -18.15 -9.38
C ILE A 161 -11.46 -18.55 -9.13
N ILE A 162 -11.75 -19.19 -7.98
CA ILE A 162 -13.07 -19.77 -7.67
C ILE A 162 -13.74 -19.08 -6.47
N PRO A 163 -15.06 -18.81 -6.54
CA PRO A 163 -15.83 -18.28 -5.42
C PRO A 163 -15.85 -19.26 -4.24
N ARG A 164 -15.68 -18.74 -3.01
CA ARG A 164 -15.69 -19.55 -1.77
C ARG A 164 -16.88 -20.49 -1.67
N GLY A 165 -18.10 -19.96 -1.81
CA GLY A 165 -19.33 -20.76 -1.71
C GLY A 165 -19.40 -21.91 -2.73
N LEU A 166 -18.97 -21.67 -3.97
CA LEU A 166 -19.03 -22.65 -5.05
C LEU A 166 -17.91 -23.69 -4.94
N GLY A 167 -16.73 -23.26 -4.48
CA GLY A 167 -15.68 -24.17 -4.05
C GLY A 167 -16.19 -25.13 -2.97
N TYR A 168 -17.00 -24.63 -2.02
CA TYR A 168 -17.60 -25.47 -0.98
C TYR A 168 -18.67 -26.43 -1.52
N SER A 169 -19.56 -25.96 -2.39
CA SER A 169 -20.60 -26.79 -2.96
C SER A 169 -20.04 -27.89 -3.86
N MET A 170 -19.01 -27.62 -4.67
CA MET A 170 -18.37 -28.63 -5.51
C MET A 170 -17.65 -29.71 -4.68
N ALA A 171 -17.02 -29.34 -3.57
CA ALA A 171 -16.34 -30.28 -2.68
C ALA A 171 -17.32 -31.19 -1.91
N ALA A 172 -18.43 -30.61 -1.42
CA ALA A 172 -19.45 -31.36 -0.70
C ALA A 172 -20.06 -32.48 -1.55
N LEU A 173 -20.30 -32.19 -2.83
CA LEU A 173 -20.86 -33.15 -3.78
C LEU A 173 -19.90 -34.32 -4.06
N ALA A 174 -18.61 -34.05 -4.22
CA ALA A 174 -17.60 -35.08 -4.47
C ALA A 174 -17.46 -36.06 -3.28
N GLY A 175 -17.60 -35.58 -2.04
CA GLY A 175 -17.46 -36.41 -0.83
C GLY A 175 -18.61 -37.39 -0.62
N LEU A 176 -19.84 -36.96 -0.90
CA LEU A 176 -21.01 -37.83 -0.82
C LEU A 176 -20.88 -39.04 -1.78
N LEU A 177 -20.29 -38.83 -2.96
CA LEU A 177 -20.08 -39.89 -3.94
C LEU A 177 -19.07 -40.95 -3.46
N LEU A 178 -18.06 -40.56 -2.68
CA LEU A 178 -17.02 -41.48 -2.19
C LEU A 178 -17.51 -42.38 -1.04
N VAL A 179 -18.32 -41.84 -0.12
CA VAL A 179 -18.90 -42.62 0.98
C VAL A 179 -19.82 -43.72 0.45
N ALA A 180 -20.59 -43.39 -0.57
CA ALA A 180 -21.43 -44.36 -1.26
C ALA A 180 -20.60 -45.52 -1.82
N ALA A 181 -19.39 -45.25 -2.32
CA ALA A 181 -18.49 -46.29 -2.87
C ALA A 181 -17.90 -47.22 -1.81
N LEU A 182 -17.55 -46.74 -0.61
CA LEU A 182 -16.94 -47.59 0.44
C LEU A 182 -17.96 -48.43 1.19
N ALA A 183 -19.16 -47.90 1.44
CA ALA A 183 -20.25 -48.68 2.00
C ALA A 183 -20.65 -49.82 1.06
N TRP A 184 -20.53 -49.58 -0.26
CA TRP A 184 -20.74 -50.61 -1.27
C TRP A 184 -19.70 -51.74 -1.17
N GLU A 185 -18.44 -51.44 -0.88
CA GLU A 185 -17.40 -52.47 -0.71
C GLU A 185 -17.55 -53.26 0.59
N GLY A 186 -17.87 -52.62 1.73
CA GLY A 186 -18.04 -53.32 3.01
C GLY A 186 -19.31 -54.17 3.12
N VAL A 187 -20.29 -53.97 2.23
CA VAL A 187 -21.48 -54.83 2.10
C VAL A 187 -21.21 -56.02 1.17
N ASN A 188 -20.26 -55.88 0.24
CA ASN A 188 -19.98 -56.85 -0.82
C ASN A 188 -18.60 -57.54 -0.70
N GLY A 189 -17.92 -57.42 0.44
CA GLY A 189 -16.63 -58.07 0.75
C GLY A 189 -16.69 -58.79 2.09
#